data_AF-A0A0D7KIB5-F1
#
_entry.id   AF-A0A0D7KIB5-F1
#
_cell.length_a   1.000
_cell.length_b   1.000
_cell.length_c   1.000
_cell.angle_alpha   90.00
_cell.angle_beta   90.00
_cell.angle_gamma   90.00
#
_symmetry.space_group_name_H-M   'P 1'
#
loop_
_entity.id
_entity.type
_entity.pdbx_description
1 polymer ?
#
loop_
_entity_poly.entity_id
_entity_poly.type
_entity_poly.pdbx_seq_one_letter_code
_entity_poly.pdbx_strand_id
1 'polypeptide(L)'
;MSLQQQGQQEQTLYRMDPTTMHNVRSIQDHIGNICRSHMNKLVLVETMDGDVFEGVLIHCERGILYLRLPGHGTSRGFVPGFQNDFVLPLVLFNLLAISLI
;
A
#
# COMPACT_ATOMS: atom_id res chain seq x y z
N MET A 1 -19.63 43.98 20.27
CA MET A 1 -20.11 42.87 19.41
C MET A 1 -18.89 42.30 18.68
N SER A 2 -18.16 41.37 19.29
CA SER A 2 -17.00 40.73 18.68
C SER A 2 -17.10 39.23 18.91
N LEU A 3 -17.60 38.53 17.89
CA LEU A 3 -17.63 37.07 17.80
C LEU A 3 -16.18 36.61 17.57
N GLN A 4 -15.49 36.19 18.64
CA GLN A 4 -14.25 35.44 18.50
C GLN A 4 -14.58 34.10 17.82
N GLN A 5 -14.17 33.97 16.56
CA GLN A 5 -14.10 32.70 15.86
C GLN A 5 -13.20 31.77 16.67
N GLN A 6 -13.83 30.80 17.33
CA GLN A 6 -13.13 29.65 17.89
C GLN A 6 -12.55 28.88 16.71
N GLY A 7 -11.25 29.07 16.46
CA GLY A 7 -10.49 28.21 15.57
C GLY A 7 -10.66 26.78 16.06
N GLN A 8 -11.22 25.92 15.21
CA GLN A 8 -11.27 24.48 15.42
C GLN A 8 -9.83 24.01 15.64
N GLN A 9 -9.43 23.82 16.89
CA GLN A 9 -8.19 23.13 17.22
C GLN A 9 -8.40 21.67 16.80
N GLU A 10 -7.90 21.30 15.62
CA GLU A 10 -7.78 19.91 15.20
C GLU A 10 -6.95 19.17 16.26
N GLN A 11 -7.64 18.47 17.16
CA GLN A 11 -7.02 17.63 18.16
C GLN A 11 -6.34 16.48 17.46
N THR A 12 -5.03 16.56 17.31
CA THR A 12 -4.22 15.48 16.72
C THR A 12 -4.29 14.27 17.65
N LEU A 13 -5.14 13.29 17.30
CA LEU A 13 -5.38 12.08 18.10
C LEU A 13 -4.15 11.18 18.20
N TYR A 14 -3.30 11.22 17.18
CA TYR A 14 -2.06 10.46 17.14
C TYR A 14 -1.02 11.26 16.36
N ARG A 15 0.14 11.45 16.97
CA ARG A 15 1.32 12.01 16.32
C ARG A 15 2.41 10.96 16.37
N MET A 16 2.86 10.52 15.20
CA MET A 16 3.97 9.59 15.09
C MET A 16 5.25 10.25 15.64
N ASP A 17 6.02 9.50 16.41
CA ASP A 17 7.32 9.94 16.89
C ASP A 17 8.23 10.30 15.69
N PRO A 18 9.04 11.38 15.77
CA PRO A 18 9.92 11.78 14.67
C PRO A 18 10.87 10.67 14.22
N THR A 19 11.31 9.81 15.13
CA THR A 19 12.19 8.68 14.86
C THR A 19 11.48 7.62 14.03
N THR A 20 10.25 7.27 14.44
CA THR A 20 9.40 6.31 13.71
C THR A 20 9.03 6.84 12.33
N MET A 21 8.75 8.15 12.21
CA MET A 21 8.48 8.79 10.92
C MET A 21 9.68 8.66 9.97
N HIS A 22 10.90 8.87 10.47
CA HIS A 22 12.12 8.72 9.67
C HIS A 22 12.33 7.27 9.23
N ASN A 23 12.14 6.31 10.13
CA ASN A 23 12.26 4.88 9.83
C ASN A 23 11.26 4.44 8.76
N VAL A 24 9.98 4.80 8.94
CA VAL A 24 8.92 4.48 7.96
C VAL A 24 9.26 5.11 6.61
N ARG A 25 9.71 6.36 6.58
CA ARG A 25 10.10 7.02 5.33
C ARG A 25 11.28 6.32 4.65
N SER A 26 12.30 5.94 5.41
CA SER A 26 13.45 5.19 4.89
C SER A 26 13.03 3.84 4.30
N ILE A 27 12.09 3.14 4.93
CA ILE A 27 11.54 1.88 4.41
C ILE A 27 10.75 2.15 3.12
N GLN A 28 9.91 3.19 3.10
CA GLN A 28 9.16 3.59 1.90
C GLN A 28 10.09 3.91 0.72
N ASP A 29 11.17 4.65 0.97
CA ASP A 29 12.16 4.98 -0.06
C ASP A 29 12.92 3.74 -0.55
N HIS A 30 13.30 2.83 0.36
CA HIS A 30 13.99 1.60 0.01
C HIS A 30 13.12 0.69 -0.87
N ILE A 31 11.88 0.42 -0.45
CA ILE A 31 10.96 -0.41 -1.22
C ILE A 31 10.58 0.30 -2.53
N GLY A 32 10.39 1.62 -2.50
CA GLY A 32 10.15 2.42 -3.70
C GLY A 32 11.25 2.23 -4.75
N ASN A 33 12.52 2.21 -4.33
CA ASN A 33 13.65 1.96 -5.24
C ASN A 33 13.67 0.51 -5.79
N ILE A 34 13.37 -0.48 -4.95
CA ILE A 34 13.26 -1.88 -5.39
C ILE A 34 12.14 -2.02 -6.40
N CYS A 35 10.96 -1.50 -6.09
CA CYS A 35 9.79 -1.54 -6.94
C CYS A 35 10.05 -0.86 -8.28
N ARG A 36 10.67 0.33 -8.30
CA ARG A 36 11.06 1.02 -9.55
C ARG A 36 11.92 0.15 -10.47
N SER A 37 12.79 -0.68 -9.90
CA SER A 37 13.66 -1.60 -10.66
C SER A 37 12.92 -2.85 -11.18
N HIS A 38 11.74 -3.14 -10.61
CA HIS A 38 10.93 -4.33 -10.92
C HIS A 38 9.53 -3.98 -11.43
N MET A 39 9.34 -2.75 -11.95
CA MET A 39 8.09 -2.33 -12.57
C MET A 39 7.73 -3.25 -13.75
N ASN A 40 6.43 -3.50 -13.91
CA ASN A 40 5.84 -4.38 -14.91
C ASN A 40 6.34 -5.84 -14.86
N LYS A 41 6.86 -6.28 -13.71
CA LYS A 41 7.21 -7.69 -13.48
C LYS A 41 6.15 -8.36 -12.60
N LEU A 42 6.04 -9.67 -12.76
CA LEU A 42 5.21 -10.51 -11.92
C LEU A 42 5.89 -10.69 -10.56
N VAL A 43 5.18 -10.38 -9.50
CA VAL A 43 5.68 -10.42 -8.13
C VAL A 43 4.65 -11.07 -7.21
N LEU A 44 5.15 -11.70 -6.17
CA LEU A 44 4.36 -12.24 -5.06
C LEU A 44 4.54 -11.33 -3.86
N VAL A 45 3.44 -10.80 -3.33
CA VAL A 45 3.45 -9.88 -2.20
C VAL A 45 2.75 -10.52 -1.01
N GLU A 46 3.47 -10.66 0.08
CA GLU A 46 2.95 -11.16 1.35
C GLU A 46 2.70 -9.98 2.29
N THR A 47 1.56 -9.94 2.96
CA THR A 47 1.22 -8.93 3.96
C THR A 47 1.53 -9.41 5.37
N MET A 48 1.58 -8.48 6.32
CA MET A 48 1.77 -8.80 7.74
C MET A 48 0.62 -9.64 8.32
N ASP A 49 -0.56 -9.59 7.69
CA ASP A 49 -1.72 -10.41 8.06
C ASP A 49 -1.62 -11.86 7.53
N GLY A 50 -0.56 -12.19 6.78
CA GLY A 50 -0.34 -13.50 6.16
C GLY A 50 -1.05 -13.67 4.81
N ASP A 51 -1.62 -12.59 4.26
CA ASP A 51 -2.24 -12.64 2.93
C ASP A 51 -1.18 -12.57 1.84
N VAL A 52 -1.29 -13.45 0.86
CA VAL A 52 -0.38 -13.50 -0.30
C VAL A 52 -1.13 -13.06 -1.56
N PHE A 53 -0.52 -12.13 -2.29
CA PHE A 53 -1.03 -11.53 -3.51
C PHE A 53 -0.05 -11.73 -4.65
N GLU A 54 -0.42 -12.54 -5.63
CA GLU A 54 0.35 -12.72 -6.86
C GLU A 54 -0.16 -11.74 -7.92
N GLY A 55 0.71 -10.87 -8.43
CA GLY A 55 0.28 -9.86 -9.40
C GLY A 55 1.42 -9.17 -10.12
N VAL A 56 1.08 -8.40 -11.16
CA VAL A 56 2.04 -7.55 -11.86
C VAL A 56 2.17 -6.24 -11.11
N LEU A 57 3.40 -5.88 -10.77
CA LEU A 57 3.70 -4.60 -10.16
C LEU A 57 3.53 -3.47 -11.18
N ILE A 58 2.50 -2.63 -11.01
CA ILE A 58 2.19 -1.56 -11.96
C ILE A 58 2.82 -0.24 -11.54
N HIS A 59 2.73 0.10 -10.25
CA HIS A 59 3.20 1.38 -9.74
C HIS A 59 3.55 1.28 -8.25
N CYS A 60 4.46 2.13 -7.78
CA CYS A 60 4.76 2.26 -6.37
C CYS A 60 5.06 3.73 -6.05
N GLU A 61 4.24 4.34 -5.19
CA GLU A 61 4.37 5.75 -4.86
C GLU A 61 3.94 6.06 -3.43
N ARG A 62 4.71 6.89 -2.72
CA ARG A 62 4.37 7.42 -1.39
C ARG A 62 3.97 6.33 -0.37
N GLY A 63 4.57 5.15 -0.50
CA GLY A 63 4.26 4.00 0.34
C GLY A 63 2.99 3.23 -0.03
N ILE A 64 2.46 3.44 -1.23
CA ILE A 64 1.35 2.69 -1.81
C ILE A 64 1.89 1.88 -2.99
N LEU A 65 1.66 0.58 -2.94
CA LEU A 65 2.01 -0.39 -3.97
C LEU A 65 0.78 -0.73 -4.78
N TYR A 66 0.82 -0.55 -6.09
CA TYR A 66 -0.26 -0.87 -7.01
C TYR A 66 0.06 -2.17 -7.73
N LEU A 67 -0.68 -3.22 -7.39
CA LEU A 67 -0.56 -4.52 -8.01
C LEU A 67 -1.77 -4.79 -8.88
N ARG A 68 -1.53 -5.16 -10.14
CA ARG A 68 -2.55 -5.74 -11.02
C ARG A 68 -2.58 -7.24 -10.77
N LEU A 69 -3.62 -7.70 -10.12
CA LEU A 69 -3.84 -9.14 -9.94
C LEU A 69 -4.37 -9.71 -11.27
N PRO A 70 -3.70 -10.71 -11.88
CA PRO A 70 -4.29 -11.43 -12.99
C PRO A 70 -5.55 -12.14 -12.44
N GLY A 71 -6.65 -12.10 -13.20
CA GLY A 71 -7.97 -12.63 -12.80
C GLY A 71 -8.05 -14.16 -12.60
N HIS A 72 -7.07 -14.78 -11.95
CA HIS A 72 -6.99 -16.21 -11.70
C HIS A 72 -7.55 -16.52 -10.31
N GLY A 73 -8.87 -16.74 -10.27
CA GLY A 73 -9.47 -17.82 -9.49
C GLY A 73 -9.38 -17.82 -7.96
N THR A 74 -8.74 -16.85 -7.30
CA THR A 74 -8.80 -16.74 -5.84
C THR A 74 -10.04 -15.98 -5.44
N SER A 75 -11.11 -16.75 -5.25
CA SER A 75 -12.40 -16.37 -4.64
C SER A 75 -12.22 -15.59 -3.33
N ARG A 76 -11.96 -14.28 -3.41
CA ARG A 76 -12.10 -13.32 -2.30
C ARG A 76 -12.96 -12.10 -2.68
N GLY A 77 -13.72 -12.22 -3.77
CA GLY A 77 -14.78 -11.27 -4.15
C GLY A 77 -16.15 -11.95 -4.07
N PHE A 78 -17.08 -11.34 -3.34
CA PHE A 78 -18.46 -11.80 -3.13
C PHE A 78 -19.36 -11.64 -4.38
N VAL A 79 -18.82 -11.86 -5.59
CA VAL A 79 -19.55 -11.71 -6.87
C VAL A 79 -18.93 -12.61 -7.96
N PRO A 80 -19.65 -13.61 -8.47
CA PRO A 80 -19.17 -14.48 -9.54
C PRO A 80 -19.34 -13.80 -10.90
N GLY A 81 -18.31 -13.87 -11.76
CA GLY A 81 -18.48 -13.67 -13.20
C GLY A 81 -17.72 -12.51 -13.85
N PHE A 82 -16.89 -11.76 -13.13
CA PHE A 82 -16.10 -10.69 -13.71
C PHE A 82 -14.59 -10.97 -13.57
N GLN A 83 -13.97 -11.44 -14.65
CA GLN A 83 -12.51 -11.36 -14.83
C GLN A 83 -12.14 -9.89 -15.08
N ASN A 84 -12.17 -9.07 -14.02
CA ASN A 84 -11.57 -7.76 -14.05
C ASN A 84 -10.18 -7.89 -13.45
N ASP A 85 -9.15 -7.46 -14.18
CA ASP A 85 -7.86 -7.19 -13.60
C ASP A 85 -8.04 -6.05 -12.58
N PHE A 86 -7.96 -6.37 -11.28
CA PHE A 86 -8.09 -5.36 -10.23
C PHE A 86 -6.71 -4.82 -9.88
N VAL A 87 -6.62 -3.49 -9.80
CA VAL A 87 -5.45 -2.83 -9.23
C VAL A 87 -5.71 -2.58 -7.75
N LEU A 88 -4.99 -3.29 -6.88
CA LEU A 88 -5.10 -3.08 -5.43
C LEU A 88 -3.98 -2.14 -4.95
N PRO A 89 -4.33 -1.03 -4.27
CA PRO A 89 -3.37 -0.24 -3.52
C PRO A 89 -3.09 -0.91 -2.16
N LEU A 90 -1.89 -1.48 -2.00
CA LEU A 90 -1.40 -1.98 -0.72
C LEU A 90 -0.50 -0.93 -0.07
N VAL A 91 -0.75 -0.60 1.19
CA VAL A 91 0.12 0.32 1.92
C VAL A 91 1.30 -0.45 2.50
N LEU A 92 2.51 0.12 2.41
CA LEU A 92 3.76 -0.53 2.82
C LEU A 92 3.79 -0.93 4.30
N PHE A 93 3.01 -0.27 5.17
CA PHE A 93 2.94 -0.70 6.57
C PHE A 93 2.30 -2.08 6.75
N ASN A 94 1.53 -2.55 5.77
CA ASN A 94 0.94 -3.88 5.78
C ASN A 94 1.79 -4.90 5.02
N LEU A 95 2.93 -4.54 4.44
CA LEU A 95 3.71 -5.43 3.55
C LEU A 95 4.79 -6.18 4.35
N LEU A 96 4.78 -7.52 4.27
CA LEU A 96 5.76 -8.41 4.89
C LEU A 96 6.94 -8.73 3.95
N ALA A 97 6.67 -9.16 2.71
CA ALA A 97 7.71 -9.48 1.72
C ALA A 97 7.26 -9.26 0.26
N ILE A 98 8.21 -8.92 -0.63
CA ILE A 98 8.02 -8.89 -2.09
C ILE A 98 9.00 -9.88 -2.70
N SER A 99 8.49 -10.88 -3.41
CA SER A 99 9.28 -11.88 -4.12
C SER A 99 9.08 -11.76 -5.62
N LEU A 100 10.17 -11.82 -6.40
CA LEU A 100 10.12 -11.90 -7.86
C LEU A 100 9.88 -13.35 -8.28
N ILE A 101 8.95 -13.57 -9.21
CA ILE A 101 8.68 -14.90 -9.79
C ILE A 101 9.07 -14.99 -11.26
#